data_AF-A0A075H0U3-F1
#
_entry.id   AF-A0A075H0U3-F1
#
_cell.length_a   1.000
_cell.length_b   1.000
_cell.length_c   1.000
_cell.angle_alpha   90.00
_cell.angle_beta   90.00
_cell.angle_gamma   90.00
#
_symmetry.space_group_name_H-M   'P 1'
#
loop_
_entity.id
_entity.type
_entity.pdbx_description
1 polymer ?
#
loop_
_entity_poly.entity_id
_entity_poly.type
_entity_poly.pdbx_seq_one_letter_code
_entity_poly.pdbx_strand_id
1 'polypeptide(L)'
;MGYRLALMIEELGELSAAITKRKPAEEAAEELADVFILTLGNALAMEVDLEAVFHQKMDRIMQRKARRGNLGIRVTEYTDDN
;
A
#
# COMPACT_ATOMS: atom_id res chain seq x y z
N MET A 1 9.31 -11.12 12.63
CA MET A 1 8.42 -10.01 12.19
C MET A 1 9.13 -8.67 12.06
N GLY A 2 9.86 -8.18 13.07
CA GLY A 2 10.56 -6.87 12.98
C GLY A 2 11.50 -6.72 11.78
N TYR A 3 12.29 -7.75 11.46
CA TYR A 3 13.18 -7.75 10.29
C TYR A 3 12.43 -7.61 8.95
N ARG A 4 11.32 -8.31 8.76
CA ARG A 4 10.52 -8.24 7.53
C ARG A 4 9.85 -6.88 7.33
N LEU A 5 9.44 -6.25 8.44
CA LEU A 5 8.91 -4.89 8.40
C LEU A 5 10.01 -3.88 8.04
N ALA A 6 11.23 -4.06 8.55
CA ALA A 6 12.36 -3.21 8.20
C ALA A 6 12.69 -3.29 6.70
N LEU A 7 12.74 -4.49 6.12
CA LEU A 7 12.92 -4.69 4.68
C LEU A 7 11.82 -3.98 3.87
N MET A 8 10.57 -4.10 4.29
CA MET A 8 9.47 -3.44 3.59
C MET A 8 9.57 -1.90 3.64
N ILE A 9 10.10 -1.35 4.73
CA ILE A 9 10.34 0.10 4.87
C ILE A 9 11.49 0.55 3.96
N GLU A 10 12.51 -0.28 3.79
CA GLU A 10 13.64 -0.05 2.88
C GLU A 10 13.15 0.11 1.44
N GLU A 11 12.45 -0.89 0.88
CA GLU A 11 11.93 -0.83 -0.50
C GLU A 11 10.93 0.33 -0.71
N LEU A 12 10.13 0.64 0.31
CA LEU A 12 9.24 1.81 0.25
C LEU A 12 10.03 3.12 0.17
N GLY A 13 11.18 3.20 0.84
CA GLY A 13 12.12 4.31 0.74
C GLY A 13 12.75 4.43 -0.64
N GLU A 14 13.11 3.29 -1.25
CA GLU A 14 13.68 3.23 -2.60
C GLU A 14 12.65 3.64 -3.66
N LEU A 15 11.42 3.12 -3.58
CA LEU A 15 10.29 3.56 -4.41
C LEU A 15 10.02 5.07 -4.28
N SER A 16 10.00 5.59 -3.05
CA SER A 16 9.84 7.02 -2.79
C SER A 16 10.96 7.84 -3.43
N ALA A 17 12.21 7.37 -3.34
CA ALA A 17 13.35 8.01 -3.97
C ALA A 17 13.26 7.96 -5.50
N ALA A 18 12.82 6.85 -6.09
CA ALA A 18 12.63 6.71 -7.53
C ALA A 18 11.62 7.73 -8.07
N ILE A 19 10.48 7.88 -7.39
CA ILE A 19 9.42 8.83 -7.76
C ILE A 19 9.87 10.28 -7.56
N THR A 20 10.35 10.63 -6.37
CA THR A 20 10.65 12.02 -6.00
C THR A 20 11.86 12.59 -6.74
N LYS A 21 12.83 11.74 -7.09
CA LYS A 21 14.02 12.15 -7.85
C LYS A 21 13.85 12.03 -9.36
N ARG A 22 12.64 11.69 -9.84
CA ARG A 22 12.33 11.51 -11.27
C ARG A 22 13.30 10.55 -11.96
N LYS A 23 13.60 9.44 -11.30
CA LYS A 23 14.35 8.34 -11.91
C LYS A 23 13.55 7.75 -13.09
N PRO A 24 14.16 6.92 -13.96
CA PRO A 24 13.44 6.24 -15.04
C PRO A 24 12.20 5.51 -14.53
N ALA A 25 11.17 5.43 -15.38
CA ALA A 25 9.90 4.81 -15.00
C ALA A 25 10.04 3.32 -14.70
N GLU A 26 10.99 2.68 -15.38
CA GLU A 26 11.36 1.28 -15.20
C GLU A 26 11.87 1.01 -13.78
N GLU A 27 12.68 1.93 -13.22
CA GLU A 27 13.19 1.81 -11.86
C GLU A 27 12.05 1.95 -10.85
N ALA A 28 11.18 2.94 -10.99
CA ALA A 28 10.00 3.05 -10.12
C ALA A 28 9.05 1.83 -10.21
N ALA A 29 8.99 1.16 -11.35
CA ALA A 29 8.21 -0.06 -11.52
C ALA A 29 8.86 -1.27 -10.82
N GLU A 30 10.20 -1.36 -10.83
CA GLU A 30 10.97 -2.37 -10.11
C GLU A 30 10.76 -2.24 -8.59
N GLU A 31 11.00 -1.05 -8.04
CA GLU A 31 10.80 -0.78 -6.61
C GLU A 31 9.35 -1.02 -6.15
N LEU A 32 8.37 -0.75 -7.03
CA LEU A 32 6.97 -1.06 -6.76
C LEU A 32 6.72 -2.58 -6.71
N ALA A 33 7.39 -3.34 -7.58
CA ALA A 33 7.32 -4.79 -7.56
C ALA A 33 7.95 -5.36 -6.27
N ASP A 34 9.06 -4.79 -5.80
CA ASP A 34 9.73 -5.23 -4.57
C ASP A 34 8.85 -5.05 -3.33
N VAL A 35 8.21 -3.88 -3.20
CA VAL A 35 7.21 -3.64 -2.14
C VAL A 35 6.07 -4.67 -2.20
N PHE A 36 5.60 -5.02 -3.40
CA PHE A 36 4.53 -6.00 -3.57
C PHE A 36 4.99 -7.42 -3.20
N ILE A 37 6.18 -7.84 -3.62
CA ILE A 37 6.76 -9.15 -3.30
C ILE A 37 6.92 -9.29 -1.78
N LEU A 38 7.43 -8.27 -1.10
CA LEU A 38 7.55 -8.28 0.36
C LEU A 38 6.19 -8.33 1.07
N THR A 39 5.17 -7.68 0.51
CA THR A 39 3.78 -7.78 1.01
C THR A 39 3.28 -9.23 0.95
N LEU A 40 3.46 -9.89 -0.19
CA LEU A 40 3.07 -11.30 -0.36
C LEU A 40 3.87 -12.22 0.58
N GLY A 41 5.17 -12.00 0.71
CA GLY A 41 6.03 -12.74 1.63
C GLY A 41 5.62 -12.57 3.09
N ASN A 42 5.13 -11.40 3.48
CA ASN A 42 4.58 -11.16 4.80
C ASN A 42 3.27 -11.90 5.03
N ALA A 43 2.36 -11.92 4.06
CA ALA A 43 1.13 -12.68 4.15
C ALA A 43 1.40 -14.18 4.35
N LEU A 44 2.34 -14.74 3.59
CA LEU A 44 2.80 -16.12 3.75
C LEU A 44 3.38 -16.37 5.14
N ALA A 45 4.27 -15.50 5.62
CA ALA A 45 4.90 -15.65 6.93
C ALA A 45 3.93 -15.48 8.11
N MET A 46 2.82 -14.78 7.89
CA MET A 46 1.76 -14.56 8.89
C MET A 46 0.63 -15.58 8.78
N GLU A 47 0.68 -16.51 7.81
CA GLU A 47 -0.40 -17.46 7.51
C GLU A 47 -1.75 -16.77 7.25
N VAL A 48 -1.71 -15.63 6.56
CA VAL A 48 -2.89 -14.83 6.22
C VAL A 48 -3.34 -15.13 4.80
N ASP A 49 -4.62 -15.49 4.66
CA ASP A 49 -5.32 -15.43 3.37
C ASP A 49 -5.52 -13.98 2.94
N LEU A 50 -4.50 -13.45 2.26
CA LEU A 50 -4.47 -12.05 1.84
C LEU A 50 -5.59 -11.73 0.85
N GLU A 51 -5.98 -12.67 -0.01
CA GLU A 51 -7.04 -12.48 -0.99
C GLU A 51 -8.39 -12.29 -0.29
N ALA A 52 -8.75 -13.18 0.65
CA ALA A 52 -9.99 -13.07 1.41
C ALA A 52 -10.03 -11.76 2.22
N VAL A 53 -8.94 -11.41 2.92
CA VAL A 53 -8.86 -10.17 3.70
C VAL A 53 -8.93 -8.93 2.80
N PHE A 54 -8.31 -8.97 1.62
CA PHE A 54 -8.39 -7.91 0.62
C PHE A 54 -9.83 -7.70 0.15
N HIS A 55 -10.53 -8.77 -0.26
CA HIS A 55 -11.93 -8.67 -0.70
C HIS A 55 -12.85 -8.11 0.40
N GLN A 56 -12.72 -8.61 1.64
CA GLN A 56 -13.47 -8.06 2.79
C GLN A 56 -13.19 -6.57 3.04
N LYS A 57 -11.96 -6.10 2.75
CA LYS A 57 -11.63 -4.68 2.85
C LYS A 57 -12.24 -3.89 1.70
N MET A 58 -12.21 -4.42 0.48
CA MET A 58 -12.81 -3.80 -0.70
C MET A 58 -14.32 -3.66 -0.57
N ASP A 59 -15.03 -4.69 -0.08
CA ASP A 59 -16.48 -4.62 0.16
C ASP A 59 -16.85 -3.47 1.09
N ARG A 60 -16.07 -3.28 2.16
CA ARG A 60 -16.23 -2.14 3.08
C ARG A 60 -15.88 -0.81 2.44
N ILE A 61 -14.81 -0.75 1.63
CA ILE A 61 -14.38 0.48 0.96
C ILE A 61 -15.40 0.94 -0.07
N MET A 62 -15.99 0.02 -0.83
CA MET A 62 -16.96 0.32 -1.89
C MET A 62 -18.27 0.91 -1.35
N GLN A 63 -18.60 0.68 -0.09
CA GLN A 63 -19.76 1.27 0.58
C GLN A 63 -19.54 2.73 1.02
N ARG A 64 -18.29 3.21 1.00
CA ARG A 64 -17.94 4.55 1.50
C ARG A 64 -18.33 5.62 0.49
N LYS A 65 -18.94 6.70 0.96
CA LYS A 65 -19.19 7.89 0.13
C LYS A 65 -17.85 8.49 -0.33
N ALA A 66 -17.67 8.63 -1.64
CA ALA A 66 -16.51 9.30 -2.20
C ALA A 66 -16.45 10.75 -1.70
N ARG A 67 -15.34 11.13 -1.07
CA ARG A 67 -15.08 12.52 -0.66
C ARG A 67 -13.93 13.07 -1.49
N ARG A 68 -14.08 14.30 -1.98
CA ARG A 68 -13.03 15.00 -2.72
C ARG A 68 -12.16 15.75 -1.70
N GLY A 69 -10.91 15.34 -1.53
CA GLY A 69 -9.91 16.04 -0.72
C GLY A 69 -8.93 16.85 -1.59
N ASN A 70 -8.06 17.64 -0.97
CA ASN A 70 -7.10 18.51 -1.66
C ASN A 70 -6.13 17.79 -2.61
N LEU A 71 -5.90 16.49 -2.42
CA LEU A 71 -4.99 15.67 -3.24
C LEU A 71 -5.73 14.68 -4.17
N GLY A 72 -7.07 14.69 -4.23
CA GLY A 72 -7.87 13.79 -5.08
C GLY A 72 -9.11 13.20 -4.39
N ILE A 73 -9.71 12.17 -5.00
CA ILE A 73 -10.84 11.43 -4.39
C ILE A 73 -10.27 10.51 -3.31
N ARG A 74 -10.70 10.70 -2.06
CA ARG A 74 -10.32 9.84 -0.93
C ARG A 74 -11.53 9.07 -0.42
N VAL A 75 -11.33 7.78 -0.19
CA VAL A 75 -12.37 6.87 0.31
C VAL A 75 -12.04 6.51 1.77
N THR A 76 -12.67 7.17 2.73
CA THR A 76 -12.25 7.17 4.15
C THR A 76 -13.44 6.97 5.09
N GLU A 77 -13.23 6.25 6.21
CA GLU A 77 -14.21 6.02 7.28
C GLU A 77 -14.31 7.19 8.27
N TYR A 78 -13.32 8.09 8.31
CA TYR A 78 -13.32 9.21 9.23
C TYR A 78 -14.42 10.21 8.85
N THR A 79 -15.40 10.37 9.73
CA THR A 79 -16.30 11.53 9.77
C THR A 79 -15.54 12.70 10.39
N ASP A 80 -15.71 13.90 9.84
CA ASP A 80 -15.19 15.14 10.42
C ASP A 80 -16.05 15.58 11.61
N ASP A 81 -16.54 14.61 12.40
CA ASP A 81 -17.31 14.88 13.60
C ASP A 81 -16.31 14.93 14.76
N ASN A 82 -16.19 16.13 15.34
CA ASN A 82 -15.46 16.48 16.56
C ASN A 82 -15.52 15.41 17.66
#